data_AF-A0A5C3PRY4-F1
#
_entry.id   AF-A0A5C3PRY4-F1
#
_cell.length_a   1.000
_cell.length_b   1.000
_cell.length_c   1.000
_cell.angle_alpha   90.00
_cell.angle_beta   90.00
_cell.angle_gamma   90.00
#
_symmetry.space_group_name_H-M   'P 1'
#
loop_
_entity.id
_entity.type
_entity.pdbx_description
1 polymer ?
#
loop_
_entity_poly.entity_id
_entity_poly.type
_entity_poly.pdbx_seq_one_letter_code
_entity_poly.pdbx_strand_id
1 'polypeptide(L)'
;PQLEFEAHLCEYVSFLAKHTHATTKGAAPTTLNPRIPLLGPHFDPPSFSHIQRRSAAPEIVPEMAYLKPVTIIHPLYFPDLGECPKCGSSDVIWYGWSPTGHREVHGIEREETAIGFQLRCTPCKKLYGKGGSKAEEEEHYSFLTTNCVFWEKREHWELPSE
;
A
#
# COMPACT_ATOMS: atom_id res chain seq x y z
N PRO A 1 -10.81 -9.34 -13.54
CA PRO A 1 -11.47 -8.22 -12.84
C PRO A 1 -10.75 -7.77 -11.56
N GLN A 2 -10.56 -8.62 -10.54
CA GLN A 2 -9.95 -8.19 -9.26
C GLN A 2 -8.49 -7.73 -9.40
N LEU A 3 -7.63 -8.54 -10.00
CA LEU A 3 -6.21 -8.19 -10.20
C LEU A 3 -6.03 -6.96 -11.10
N GLU A 4 -6.96 -6.72 -12.02
CA GLU A 4 -6.95 -5.55 -12.90
C GLU A 4 -7.33 -4.28 -12.12
N PHE A 5 -8.37 -4.36 -11.30
CA PHE A 5 -8.74 -3.28 -10.37
C PHE A 5 -7.55 -2.93 -9.45
N GLU A 6 -6.92 -3.93 -8.86
CA GLU A 6 -5.74 -3.76 -8.01
C GLU A 6 -4.54 -3.15 -8.75
N ALA A 7 -4.31 -3.54 -10.01
CA ALA A 7 -3.25 -2.97 -10.83
C ALA A 7 -3.49 -1.48 -11.09
N HIS A 8 -4.73 -1.08 -11.41
CA HIS A 8 -5.09 0.33 -11.58
C HIS A 8 -4.90 1.13 -10.28
N LEU A 9 -5.25 0.57 -9.12
CA LEU A 9 -5.00 1.20 -7.83
C LEU A 9 -3.50 1.37 -7.55
N CYS A 10 -2.69 0.33 -7.77
CA CYS A 10 -1.23 0.40 -7.61
C CYS A 10 -0.63 1.48 -8.53
N GLU A 11 -1.07 1.56 -9.78
CA GLU A 11 -0.63 2.59 -10.74
C GLU A 11 -1.03 3.99 -10.28
N TYR A 12 -2.29 4.19 -9.88
CA TYR A 12 -2.79 5.46 -9.37
C TYR A 12 -2.01 5.93 -8.13
N VAL A 13 -1.78 5.04 -7.15
CA VAL A 13 -1.01 5.39 -5.95
C VAL A 13 0.45 5.67 -6.27
N SER A 14 1.05 4.90 -7.18
CA SER A 14 2.41 5.16 -7.68
C SER A 14 2.51 6.52 -8.37
N PHE A 15 1.49 6.88 -9.15
CA PHE A 15 1.37 8.17 -9.81
C PHE A 15 1.28 9.30 -8.76
N LEU A 16 0.38 9.17 -7.78
CA LEU A 16 0.24 10.17 -6.72
C LEU A 16 1.54 10.36 -5.94
N ALA A 17 2.13 9.27 -5.47
CA ALA A 17 3.37 9.30 -4.71
C ALA A 17 4.50 10.00 -5.49
N LYS A 18 4.64 9.75 -6.79
CA LYS A 18 5.63 10.44 -7.64
C LYS A 18 5.37 11.94 -7.76
N HIS A 19 4.11 12.37 -7.77
CA HIS A 19 3.72 13.77 -7.95
C HIS A 19 3.62 14.56 -6.65
N THR A 20 3.60 13.89 -5.49
CA THR A 20 3.58 14.52 -4.17
C THR A 20 4.89 14.42 -3.42
N HIS A 21 5.75 13.44 -3.75
CA HIS A 21 7.05 13.29 -3.09
C HIS A 21 7.98 14.48 -3.39
N ALA A 22 8.72 14.91 -2.37
CA ALA A 22 9.75 15.94 -2.52
C ALA A 22 10.89 15.42 -3.42
N THR A 23 11.22 16.13 -4.48
CA THR A 23 12.27 15.71 -5.44
C THR A 23 13.69 15.75 -4.84
N THR A 24 13.89 16.49 -3.76
CA THR A 24 15.16 16.64 -3.06
C THR A 24 14.97 16.54 -1.55
N LYS A 25 15.97 15.97 -0.84
CA LYS A 25 15.95 15.91 0.63
C LYS A 25 15.83 17.31 1.21
N GLY A 26 14.77 17.57 1.97
CA GLY A 26 14.49 18.86 2.60
C GLY A 26 13.66 19.83 1.77
N ALA A 27 13.28 19.48 0.53
CA ALA A 27 12.29 20.27 -0.21
C ALA A 27 10.87 19.99 0.30
N ALA A 28 10.01 21.00 0.19
CA ALA A 28 8.59 20.84 0.46
C ALA A 28 7.97 19.81 -0.52
N PRO A 29 6.99 19.00 -0.08
CA PRO A 29 6.21 18.15 -0.96
C PRO A 29 5.59 18.96 -2.11
N THR A 30 5.55 18.38 -3.30
CA THR A 30 4.93 19.04 -4.45
C THR A 30 3.41 18.99 -4.27
N THR A 31 2.74 20.13 -4.47
CA THR A 31 1.28 20.18 -4.36
C THR A 31 0.62 19.43 -5.53
N LEU A 32 -0.29 18.51 -5.21
CA LEU A 32 -1.06 17.78 -6.22
C LEU A 32 -1.97 18.75 -7.00
N ASN A 33 -2.12 18.52 -8.30
CA ASN A 33 -3.07 19.28 -9.11
C ASN A 33 -4.50 19.10 -8.56
N PRO A 34 -5.25 20.19 -8.27
CA PRO A 34 -6.61 20.11 -7.71
C PRO A 34 -7.62 19.31 -8.55
N ARG A 35 -7.34 19.08 -9.83
CA ARG A 35 -8.21 18.26 -10.71
C ARG A 35 -8.02 16.75 -10.51
N ILE A 36 -6.95 16.35 -9.84
CA ILE A 36 -6.66 14.95 -9.58
C ILE A 36 -7.30 14.62 -8.23
N PRO A 37 -8.27 13.69 -8.17
CA PRO A 37 -8.88 13.32 -6.91
C PRO A 37 -7.83 12.69 -6.00
N LEU A 38 -7.95 12.91 -4.70
CA LEU A 38 -7.21 12.18 -3.67
C LEU A 38 -8.15 11.11 -3.11
N LEU A 39 -7.95 9.87 -3.55
CA LEU A 39 -8.74 8.69 -3.18
C LEU A 39 -7.89 7.79 -2.28
N GLY A 40 -8.54 6.91 -1.52
CA GLY A 40 -7.87 5.97 -0.60
C GLY A 40 -7.83 6.48 0.85
N PRO A 41 -7.16 5.75 1.76
CA PRO A 41 -6.39 4.51 1.53
C PRO A 41 -7.24 3.26 1.23
N HIS A 42 -8.52 3.27 1.62
CA HIS A 42 -9.49 2.23 1.33
C HIS A 42 -10.22 2.52 0.01
N PHE A 43 -10.22 1.56 -0.92
CA PHE A 43 -10.81 1.72 -2.24
C PHE A 43 -11.99 0.78 -2.44
N ASP A 44 -13.17 1.38 -2.55
CA ASP A 44 -14.39 0.68 -2.88
C ASP A 44 -14.55 0.49 -4.39
N PRO A 45 -14.85 -0.73 -4.86
CA PRO A 45 -15.23 -0.92 -6.23
C PRO A 45 -16.58 -0.24 -6.53
N PRO A 46 -16.77 0.25 -7.76
CA PRO A 46 -18.01 0.92 -8.14
C PRO A 46 -19.19 -0.05 -8.03
N SER A 47 -20.09 0.23 -7.10
CA SER A 47 -21.31 -0.58 -6.93
C SER A 47 -22.30 -0.38 -8.09
N PHE A 48 -23.23 -1.31 -8.24
CA PHE A 48 -24.27 -1.28 -9.28
C PHE A 48 -25.03 0.05 -9.36
N SER A 49 -25.34 0.66 -8.21
CA SER A 49 -26.04 1.93 -8.15
C SER A 49 -25.22 3.09 -8.75
N HIS A 50 -23.89 3.03 -8.67
CA HIS A 50 -23.02 4.00 -9.33
C HIS A 50 -23.06 3.85 -10.85
N ILE A 51 -23.10 2.62 -11.36
CA ILE A 51 -23.14 2.32 -12.80
C ILE A 51 -24.49 2.77 -13.39
N GLN A 52 -25.60 2.41 -12.74
CA GLN A 52 -26.95 2.75 -13.18
C GLN A 52 -27.20 4.26 -13.21
N ARG A 53 -26.59 5.03 -12.30
CA ARG A 53 -26.71 6.50 -12.28
C ARG A 53 -25.85 7.21 -13.33
N ARG A 54 -24.83 6.54 -13.88
CA ARG A 54 -23.89 7.13 -14.85
C ARG A 54 -24.23 6.79 -16.31
N SER A 55 -25.07 5.79 -16.57
CA SER A 55 -25.48 5.38 -17.91
C SER A 55 -26.98 5.14 -18.00
N ALA A 56 -27.63 5.62 -19.08
CA ALA A 56 -29.04 5.36 -19.37
C ALA A 56 -29.31 3.89 -19.77
N ALA A 57 -28.28 3.17 -20.25
CA ALA A 57 -28.33 1.74 -20.56
C ALA A 57 -27.06 1.08 -19.98
N PRO A 58 -27.06 0.70 -18.69
CA PRO A 58 -25.89 0.13 -18.05
C PRO A 58 -25.63 -1.29 -18.55
N GLU A 59 -24.40 -1.56 -18.99
CA GLU A 59 -23.92 -2.92 -19.18
C GLU A 59 -23.64 -3.51 -17.79
N ILE A 60 -24.49 -4.43 -17.36
CA ILE A 60 -24.39 -5.04 -16.03
C ILE A 60 -23.45 -6.23 -16.14
N VAL A 61 -22.20 -6.04 -15.70
CA VAL A 61 -21.18 -7.10 -15.62
C VAL A 61 -21.13 -7.59 -14.18
N PRO A 62 -21.74 -8.74 -13.83
CA PRO A 62 -21.85 -9.21 -12.46
C PRO A 62 -20.50 -9.37 -11.77
N GLU A 63 -19.44 -9.73 -12.50
CA GLU A 63 -18.09 -9.89 -11.95
C GLU A 63 -17.56 -8.61 -11.30
N MET A 64 -18.01 -7.42 -11.74
CA MET A 64 -17.62 -6.14 -11.14
C MET A 64 -18.32 -5.90 -9.80
N ALA A 65 -19.49 -6.52 -9.57
CA ALA A 65 -20.21 -6.44 -8.30
C ALA A 65 -19.59 -7.31 -7.20
N TYR A 66 -18.76 -8.30 -7.58
CA TYR A 66 -18.04 -9.18 -6.66
C TYR A 66 -16.59 -8.73 -6.39
N LEU A 67 -16.19 -7.57 -6.89
CA LEU A 67 -14.91 -6.98 -6.53
C LEU A 67 -14.87 -6.73 -5.02
N LYS A 68 -13.75 -7.11 -4.41
CA LYS A 68 -13.50 -6.83 -2.99
C LYS A 68 -12.89 -5.45 -2.84
N PRO A 69 -13.26 -4.68 -1.81
CA PRO A 69 -12.55 -3.46 -1.45
C PRO A 69 -11.07 -3.74 -1.20
N VAL A 70 -10.23 -2.77 -1.54
CA VAL A 70 -8.77 -2.89 -1.45
C VAL A 70 -8.23 -1.77 -0.57
N THR A 71 -7.55 -2.13 0.51
CA THR A 71 -6.83 -1.18 1.36
C THR A 71 -5.36 -1.12 0.96
N ILE A 72 -4.87 0.06 0.58
CA ILE A 72 -3.48 0.26 0.17
C ILE A 72 -2.63 0.73 1.36
N ILE A 73 -1.72 -0.12 1.83
CA ILE A 73 -0.78 0.19 2.91
C ILE A 73 0.52 0.75 2.33
N HIS A 74 0.50 2.05 2.02
CA HIS A 74 1.59 2.78 1.35
C HIS A 74 2.00 4.04 2.16
N PRO A 75 3.28 4.46 2.16
CA PRO A 75 3.75 5.67 2.87
C PRO A 75 3.08 6.99 2.47
N LEU A 76 2.34 6.99 1.35
CA LEU A 76 1.53 8.14 0.92
C LEU A 76 0.36 8.39 1.89
N TYR A 77 -0.28 7.32 2.36
CA TYR A 77 -1.42 7.40 3.28
C TYR A 77 -0.98 7.23 4.74
N PHE A 78 0.07 6.45 4.96
CA PHE A 78 0.58 6.13 6.29
C PHE A 78 2.07 6.49 6.41
N PRO A 79 2.41 7.79 6.51
CA PRO A 79 3.80 8.25 6.54
C PRO A 79 4.59 7.71 7.74
N ASP A 80 3.91 7.44 8.87
CA ASP A 80 4.50 6.90 10.10
C ASP A 80 4.97 5.43 9.96
N LEU A 81 4.74 4.81 8.80
CA LEU A 81 5.29 3.50 8.46
C LEU A 81 6.74 3.58 7.96
N GLY A 82 7.31 4.78 7.81
CA GLY A 82 8.68 5.04 7.34
C GLY A 82 9.82 4.64 8.30
N GLU A 83 9.56 3.76 9.26
CA GLU A 83 10.54 3.31 10.24
C GLU A 83 10.72 1.79 10.19
N CYS A 84 11.96 1.34 10.42
CA CYS A 84 12.25 -0.09 10.44
C CYS A 84 11.62 -0.76 11.67
N PRO A 85 10.75 -1.78 11.51
CA PRO A 85 10.11 -2.46 12.65
C PRO A 85 11.12 -3.24 13.51
N LYS A 86 12.30 -3.56 12.99
CA LYS A 86 13.32 -4.33 13.71
C LYS A 86 14.16 -3.45 14.63
N CYS A 87 14.62 -2.29 14.15
CA CYS A 87 15.61 -1.44 14.82
C CYS A 87 15.18 0.01 15.06
N GLY A 88 13.99 0.42 14.62
CA GLY A 88 13.47 1.79 14.78
C GLY A 88 14.15 2.85 13.91
N SER A 89 15.04 2.46 12.98
CA SER A 89 15.73 3.43 12.11
C SER A 89 14.80 3.99 11.04
N SER A 90 14.86 5.30 10.81
CA SER A 90 14.23 6.00 9.68
C SER A 90 15.05 5.98 8.38
N ASP A 91 16.31 5.49 8.42
CA ASP A 91 17.12 5.24 7.22
C ASP A 91 16.62 3.98 6.47
N VAL A 92 15.48 4.14 5.78
CA VAL A 92 14.77 3.10 5.05
C VAL A 92 14.57 3.51 3.58
N ILE A 93 14.45 2.51 2.72
CA ILE A 93 14.19 2.65 1.28
C ILE A 93 12.90 1.91 0.96
N TRP A 94 11.94 2.62 0.39
CA TRP A 94 10.75 2.02 -0.17
C TRP A 94 11.07 1.44 -1.56
N TYR A 95 10.98 0.12 -1.69
CA TYR A 95 11.51 -0.62 -2.84
C TYR A 95 10.48 -0.85 -3.94
N GLY A 96 9.22 -1.17 -3.58
CA GLY A 96 8.18 -1.47 -4.55
C GLY A 96 6.97 -2.18 -3.96
N TRP A 97 6.01 -2.51 -4.82
CA TRP A 97 4.80 -3.26 -4.45
C TRP A 97 5.12 -4.70 -4.07
N SER A 98 4.20 -5.33 -3.31
CA SER A 98 4.23 -6.76 -3.01
C SER A 98 4.37 -7.62 -4.28
N PRO A 99 5.38 -8.50 -4.38
CA PRO A 99 5.52 -9.41 -5.53
C PRO A 99 4.49 -10.55 -5.52
N THR A 100 3.90 -10.85 -4.37
CA THR A 100 2.91 -11.93 -4.20
C THR A 100 1.48 -11.45 -4.36
N GLY A 101 1.26 -10.15 -4.64
CA GLY A 101 -0.06 -9.54 -4.76
C GLY A 101 -0.68 -9.16 -3.41
N HIS A 102 -2.01 -9.04 -3.40
CA HIS A 102 -2.81 -8.69 -2.22
C HIS A 102 -2.83 -9.81 -1.18
N ARG A 103 -3.18 -9.44 0.05
CA ARG A 103 -3.59 -10.38 1.10
C ARG A 103 -5.08 -10.27 1.33
N GLU A 104 -5.72 -11.41 1.58
CA GLU A 104 -7.10 -11.48 2.04
C GLU A 104 -7.18 -11.03 3.50
N VAL A 105 -8.14 -10.16 3.80
CA VAL A 105 -8.40 -9.62 5.14
C VAL A 105 -9.89 -9.71 5.41
N HIS A 106 -10.24 -10.22 6.59
CA HIS A 106 -11.64 -10.30 7.01
C HIS A 106 -12.14 -8.92 7.45
N GLY A 107 -12.99 -8.31 6.64
CA GLY A 107 -13.74 -7.12 7.01
C GLY A 107 -14.97 -7.48 7.86
N ILE A 108 -15.57 -6.48 8.48
CA ILE A 108 -16.76 -6.66 9.34
C ILE A 108 -18.02 -6.88 8.49
N GLU A 109 -18.17 -6.11 7.41
CA GLU A 109 -19.35 -6.17 6.54
C GLU A 109 -19.16 -7.12 5.35
N ARG A 110 -17.94 -7.21 4.83
CA ARG A 110 -17.56 -8.01 3.66
C ARG A 110 -16.09 -8.37 3.71
N GLU A 111 -15.70 -9.38 2.93
CA GLU A 111 -14.30 -9.70 2.72
C GLU A 111 -13.59 -8.56 1.97
N GLU A 112 -12.37 -8.28 2.38
CA GLU A 112 -11.54 -7.19 1.87
C GLU A 112 -10.16 -7.72 1.48
N THR A 113 -9.40 -6.92 0.74
CA THR A 113 -8.01 -7.22 0.45
C THR A 113 -7.10 -6.06 0.85
N ALA A 114 -5.84 -6.36 1.11
CA ALA A 114 -4.82 -5.36 1.43
C ALA A 114 -3.59 -5.55 0.55
N ILE A 115 -3.07 -4.45 0.00
CA ILE A 115 -1.82 -4.44 -0.76
C ILE A 115 -0.78 -3.62 0.00
N GLY A 116 0.36 -4.26 0.26
CA GLY A 116 1.48 -3.65 0.95
C GLY A 116 2.56 -3.12 0.01
N PHE A 117 3.36 -2.21 0.55
CA PHE A 117 4.58 -1.70 -0.05
C PHE A 117 5.79 -2.21 0.72
N GLN A 118 6.86 -2.54 0.00
CA GLN A 118 8.06 -3.14 0.56
C GLN A 118 9.02 -2.05 1.05
N LEU A 119 9.41 -2.17 2.31
CA LEU A 119 10.39 -1.34 3.00
C LEU A 119 11.69 -2.12 3.17
N ARG A 120 12.83 -1.49 2.90
CA ARG A 120 14.18 -2.05 3.12
C ARG A 120 14.99 -1.15 4.03
N CYS A 121 15.48 -1.68 5.15
CA CYS A 121 16.26 -0.94 6.13
C CYS A 121 17.76 -0.96 5.80
N THR A 122 18.36 0.23 5.63
CA THR A 122 19.79 0.36 5.28
C THR A 122 20.72 -0.11 6.40
N PRO A 123 20.50 0.26 7.69
CA PRO A 123 21.27 -0.29 8.81
C PRO A 123 21.18 -1.81 8.94
N CYS A 124 19.97 -2.38 8.89
CA CYS A 124 19.81 -3.84 8.99
C CYS A 124 20.48 -4.56 7.83
N LYS A 125 20.43 -3.99 6.61
CA LYS A 125 21.15 -4.54 5.46
C LYS A 125 22.66 -4.58 5.67
N LYS A 126 23.25 -3.56 6.30
CA LYS A 126 24.69 -3.53 6.61
C LYS A 126 25.08 -4.57 7.66
N LEU A 127 24.21 -4.83 8.64
CA LEU A 127 24.46 -5.77 9.73
C LEU A 127 24.25 -7.22 9.33
N TYR A 128 23.19 -7.52 8.58
CA TYR A 128 22.72 -8.89 8.31
C TYR A 128 22.89 -9.32 6.84
N GLY A 129 23.13 -8.40 5.91
CA GLY A 129 23.23 -8.72 4.47
C GLY A 129 24.60 -9.22 4.00
N LYS A 130 25.35 -9.93 4.86
CA LYS A 130 26.72 -10.40 4.57
C LYS A 130 26.97 -11.86 4.98
N GLY A 131 25.93 -12.66 5.16
CA GLY A 131 26.09 -14.01 5.70
C GLY A 131 24.83 -14.84 5.63
N GLY A 132 24.47 -15.31 4.44
CA GLY A 132 23.41 -16.30 4.25
C GLY A 132 23.09 -16.54 2.78
N SER A 133 22.06 -17.34 2.52
CA SER A 133 21.42 -17.32 1.21
C SER A 133 20.73 -15.95 1.01
N LYS A 134 20.62 -15.47 -0.25
CA LYS A 134 19.99 -14.18 -0.56
C LYS A 134 18.59 -13.99 0.08
N ALA A 135 17.84 -15.08 0.23
CA ALA A 135 16.51 -15.07 0.82
C ALA A 135 16.54 -14.82 2.35
N GLU A 136 17.42 -15.52 3.06
CA GLU A 136 17.62 -15.34 4.51
C GLU A 136 18.20 -13.97 4.83
N GLU A 137 19.10 -13.46 3.98
CA GLU A 137 19.65 -12.11 4.13
C GLU A 137 18.55 -11.05 3.99
N GLU A 138 17.68 -11.16 2.98
CA GLU A 138 16.59 -10.21 2.74
C GLU A 138 15.56 -10.21 3.86
N GLU A 139 15.24 -11.36 4.46
CA GLU A 139 14.29 -11.47 5.57
C GLU A 139 14.65 -10.58 6.77
N HIS A 140 15.94 -10.30 6.96
CA HIS A 140 16.41 -9.51 8.09
C HIS A 140 16.37 -8.00 7.91
N TYR A 141 16.18 -7.49 6.69
CA TYR A 141 16.15 -6.05 6.42
C TYR A 141 15.05 -5.61 5.47
N SER A 142 14.29 -6.54 4.88
CA SER A 142 13.20 -6.28 3.95
C SER A 142 11.87 -6.68 4.58
N PHE A 143 10.96 -5.72 4.71
CA PHE A 143 9.66 -5.90 5.36
C PHE A 143 8.56 -5.44 4.41
N LEU A 144 7.50 -6.23 4.31
CA LEU A 144 6.29 -5.85 3.58
C LEU A 144 5.28 -5.31 4.60
N THR A 145 4.63 -4.19 4.31
CA THR A 145 3.64 -3.58 5.22
C THR A 145 2.38 -4.43 5.44
N THR A 146 2.18 -5.54 4.72
CA THR A 146 1.12 -6.52 4.98
C THR A 146 1.64 -7.80 5.68
N ASN A 147 2.92 -7.85 6.05
CA ASN A 147 3.49 -9.00 6.76
C ASN A 147 3.32 -8.83 8.29
N CYS A 148 3.02 -9.91 9.01
CA CYS A 148 2.91 -9.90 10.46
C CYS A 148 4.18 -9.40 11.15
N VAL A 149 5.37 -9.76 10.64
CA VAL A 149 6.67 -9.31 11.17
C VAL A 149 6.80 -7.79 11.17
N PHE A 150 6.13 -7.08 10.26
CA PHE A 150 6.15 -5.62 10.23
C PHE A 150 5.36 -5.02 11.40
N TRP A 151 4.28 -5.68 11.82
CA TRP A 151 3.35 -5.18 12.84
C TRP A 151 3.58 -5.78 14.23
N GLU A 152 4.39 -6.83 14.37
CA GLU A 152 4.60 -7.58 15.62
C GLU A 152 4.99 -6.70 16.82
N LYS A 153 5.73 -5.62 16.59
CA LYS A 153 6.20 -4.71 17.64
C LYS A 153 5.41 -3.41 17.73
N ARG A 154 4.31 -3.28 16.98
CA ARG A 154 3.43 -2.12 17.05
C ARG A 154 2.26 -2.44 17.94
N GLU A 155 2.02 -1.56 18.90
CA GLU A 155 0.85 -1.64 19.75
C GLU A 155 -0.38 -1.12 18.99
N HIS A 156 -1.57 -1.54 19.41
CA HIS A 156 -2.81 -1.19 18.72
C HIS A 156 -3.03 0.34 18.62
N TRP A 157 -2.59 1.11 19.63
CA TRP A 157 -2.69 2.57 19.64
C TRP A 157 -1.61 3.28 18.80
N GLU A 158 -0.60 2.56 18.32
CA GLU A 158 0.44 3.07 17.42
C GLU A 158 0.09 2.85 15.94
N LEU A 159 -1.04 2.18 15.68
CA LEU A 159 -1.58 2.05 14.34
C LEU A 159 -2.06 3.43 13.87
N PRO A 160 -1.68 3.87 12.67
CA PRO A 160 -2.17 5.13 12.13
C PRO A 160 -3.70 5.16 12.14
N SER A 161 -4.27 6.13 12.84
CA SER A 161 -5.69 6.44 12.74
C SER A 161 -5.94 7.23 11.46
N GLU A 162 -6.94 6.82 10.68
CA GLU A 162 -7.41 7.59 9.51
C GLU A 162 -7.89 9.00 9.87
#